data_AF-A0A7S4C0I1-F1
#
_entry.id   AF-A0A7S4C0I1-F1
#
_cell.length_a   1.000
_cell.length_b   1.000
_cell.length_c   1.000
_cell.angle_alpha   90.00
_cell.angle_beta   90.00
_cell.angle_gamma   90.00
#
_symmetry.space_group_name_H-M   'P 1'
#
loop_
_entity.id
_entity.type
_entity.pdbx_description
1 polymer ?
#
loop_
_entity_poly.entity_id
_entity_poly.type
_entity_poly.pdbx_seq_one_letter_code
_entity_poly.pdbx_strand_id
1 'polypeptide(L)'
;MLAADKDTLVAALKQRALDLRQRELDYYVERYSNITTQASIVAGFAFDALVELDVTKEMHDDLVRHGREWIEIAFYFSTSLTMAFGLYTVCVSSFATVYGHRLALQGPTGSVERAVAIMMKQRNGIFVTFGLSMLFLVLGAIFMAWIKMGVSAGGVTAVFGLFFLSLVRKHQDMKHLFNIPLEVMVAGDLRLNAGDVPGSVDISRLEAGFGDDSSNGRFTHAPPHQTMPMHSATYCPALGILQRGAPGPSGLGGACRGGATFMDFGGPSGSGAGGAGPMGGCSAGGGGLGGCGMGAGAICSVPLLT
;
A
#
# COMPACT_ATOMS: atom_id res chain seq x y z
N MET A 1 40.83 16.63 25.33
CA MET A 1 39.71 17.48 24.87
C MET A 1 39.28 17.11 23.46
N LEU A 2 40.18 17.07 22.46
CA LEU A 2 39.89 16.63 21.08
C LEU A 2 39.17 15.27 20.93
N ALA A 3 39.47 14.29 21.79
CA ALA A 3 38.79 12.99 21.77
C ALA A 3 37.29 13.10 22.10
N ALA A 4 36.92 13.96 23.05
CA ALA A 4 35.54 14.16 23.46
C ALA A 4 34.71 14.88 22.37
N ASP A 5 35.31 15.85 21.68
CA ASP A 5 34.66 16.53 20.55
C ASP A 5 34.38 15.56 19.39
N LYS A 6 35.33 14.65 19.14
CA LYS A 6 35.17 13.57 18.16
C LYS A 6 34.01 12.64 18.54
N ASP A 7 33.94 12.20 19.80
CA ASP A 7 32.88 11.30 20.26
C ASP A 7 31.50 11.96 20.20
N THR A 8 31.43 13.25 20.54
CA THR A 8 30.21 14.05 20.43
C THR A 8 29.74 14.15 18.98
N LEU A 9 30.66 14.39 18.03
CA LEU A 9 30.33 14.45 16.62
C LEU A 9 29.88 13.09 16.08
N VAL A 10 30.55 12.00 16.46
CA VAL A 10 30.19 10.63 16.05
C VAL A 10 28.81 10.26 16.60
N ALA A 11 28.53 10.58 17.87
CA ALA A 11 27.22 10.37 18.47
C ALA A 11 26.13 11.17 17.74
N ALA A 12 26.40 12.45 17.43
CA ALA A 12 25.47 13.30 16.69
C ALA A 12 25.20 12.79 15.27
N LEU A 13 26.22 12.29 14.57
CA LEU A 13 26.06 11.68 13.25
C LEU A 13 25.23 10.40 13.31
N LYS A 14 25.47 9.54 14.30
CA LYS A 14 24.67 8.32 14.52
C LYS A 14 23.20 8.65 14.78
N GLN A 15 22.94 9.64 15.62
CA GLN A 15 21.58 10.09 15.91
C GLN A 15 20.87 10.59 14.65
N ARG A 16 21.55 11.39 13.81
CA ARG A 16 20.99 11.88 12.54
C ARG A 16 20.74 10.75 11.53
N ALA A 17 21.61 9.74 11.49
CA ALA A 17 21.43 8.58 10.61
C ALA A 17 20.19 7.76 11.02
N LEU A 18 19.99 7.53 12.32
CA LEU A 18 18.80 6.83 12.82
C LEU A 18 17.52 7.64 12.57
N ASP A 19 17.55 8.94 12.78
CA ASP A 19 16.42 9.85 12.49
C ASP A 19 16.03 9.82 11.00
N LEU A 20 17.01 9.75 10.10
CA LEU A 20 16.75 9.60 8.66
C LEU A 20 16.06 8.27 8.34
N ARG A 21 16.54 7.15 8.89
CA ARG A 21 15.93 5.83 8.69
C ARG A 21 14.52 5.75 9.24
N GLN A 22 14.25 6.41 10.36
CA GLN A 22 12.91 6.51 10.92
C GLN A 22 11.97 7.27 9.96
N ARG A 23 12.40 8.40 9.40
CA ARG A 23 11.64 9.14 8.38
C ARG A 23 11.38 8.31 7.12
N GLU A 24 12.36 7.51 6.68
CA GLU A 24 12.18 6.59 5.54
C GLU A 24 11.10 5.54 5.83
N LEU A 25 11.10 4.96 7.03
CA LEU A 25 10.09 4.00 7.46
C LEU A 25 8.70 4.64 7.49
N ASP A 26 8.58 5.81 8.12
CA ASP A 26 7.30 6.54 8.24
C ASP A 26 6.74 6.90 6.86
N TYR A 27 7.60 7.30 5.92
CA TYR A 27 7.22 7.50 4.52
C TYR A 27 6.61 6.25 3.88
N TYR A 28 7.17 5.06 4.10
CA TYR A 28 6.61 3.82 3.56
C TYR A 28 5.28 3.44 4.23
N VAL A 29 5.16 3.65 5.54
CA VAL A 29 3.93 3.38 6.29
C VAL A 29 2.79 4.27 5.80
N GLU A 30 3.03 5.57 5.68
CA GLU A 30 2.04 6.53 5.15
C GLU A 30 1.61 6.14 3.73
N ARG A 31 2.58 5.78 2.88
CA ARG A 31 2.29 5.36 1.51
C ARG A 31 1.47 4.07 1.44
N TYR A 32 1.75 3.09 2.29
CA TYR A 32 0.94 1.86 2.35
C TYR A 32 -0.46 2.13 2.87
N SER A 33 -0.62 2.97 3.90
CA SER A 33 -1.93 3.39 4.40
C SER A 33 -2.79 4.00 3.29
N ASN A 34 -2.23 4.92 2.50
CA ASN A 34 -2.93 5.53 1.37
C ASN A 34 -3.37 4.50 0.31
N ILE A 35 -2.52 3.52 0.00
CA ILE A 35 -2.87 2.42 -0.93
C ILE A 35 -3.96 1.53 -0.34
N THR A 36 -3.90 1.22 0.96
CA THR A 36 -4.92 0.43 1.66
C THR A 36 -6.29 1.09 1.55
N THR A 37 -6.39 2.40 1.79
CA THR A 37 -7.65 3.14 1.65
C THR A 37 -8.16 3.15 0.21
N GLN A 38 -7.29 3.31 -0.78
CA GLN A 38 -7.72 3.26 -2.18
C GLN A 38 -8.17 1.86 -2.59
N ALA A 39 -7.47 0.81 -2.14
CA ALA A 39 -7.80 -0.58 -2.43
C ALA A 39 -9.14 -1.00 -1.78
N SER A 40 -9.46 -0.51 -0.58
CA SER A 40 -10.75 -0.78 0.06
C SER A 40 -11.91 -0.15 -0.70
N ILE A 41 -11.75 1.08 -1.20
CA ILE A 41 -12.76 1.75 -2.05
C ILE A 41 -13.00 0.94 -3.34
N VAL A 42 -11.92 0.51 -4.01
CA VAL A 42 -12.02 -0.33 -5.23
C VAL A 42 -12.72 -1.65 -4.95
N ALA A 43 -12.41 -2.32 -3.84
CA ALA A 43 -13.08 -3.55 -3.43
C ALA A 43 -14.58 -3.31 -3.14
N GLY A 44 -14.90 -2.16 -2.54
CA GLY A 44 -16.28 -1.72 -2.29
C GLY A 44 -17.08 -1.54 -3.58
N PHE A 45 -16.52 -0.84 -4.57
CA PHE A 45 -17.17 -0.69 -5.88
C PHE A 45 -17.35 -2.02 -6.62
N ALA A 46 -16.40 -2.94 -6.50
CA ALA A 46 -16.56 -4.29 -7.08
C ALA A 46 -17.67 -5.08 -6.37
N PHE A 47 -17.79 -4.96 -5.05
CA PHE A 47 -18.87 -5.59 -4.28
C PHE A 47 -20.24 -5.00 -4.64
N ASP A 48 -20.33 -3.68 -4.71
CA ASP A 48 -21.54 -2.96 -5.10
C ASP A 48 -22.02 -3.38 -6.50
N ALA A 49 -21.09 -3.46 -7.47
CA ALA A 49 -21.36 -3.95 -8.81
C ALA A 49 -21.80 -5.43 -8.87
N LEU A 50 -21.48 -6.25 -7.87
CA LEU A 50 -21.97 -7.64 -7.78
C LEU A 50 -23.38 -7.71 -7.19
N VAL A 51 -23.72 -6.81 -6.27
CA VAL A 51 -25.01 -6.83 -5.55
C VAL A 51 -26.10 -6.07 -6.32
N GLU A 52 -25.76 -4.95 -6.94
CA GLU A 52 -26.75 -4.12 -7.67
C GLU A 52 -27.13 -4.74 -9.03
N LEU A 53 -26.24 -5.56 -9.60
CA LEU A 53 -26.41 -6.07 -10.96
C LEU A 53 -27.12 -7.42 -10.97
N ASP A 54 -28.42 -7.38 -10.68
CA ASP A 54 -29.31 -8.50 -10.92
C ASP A 54 -29.59 -8.63 -12.41
N VAL A 55 -28.97 -9.64 -13.05
CA VAL A 55 -29.25 -9.99 -14.45
C VAL A 55 -30.69 -10.49 -14.52
N THR A 56 -31.59 -9.63 -14.98
CA THR A 56 -32.99 -10.00 -15.18
C THR A 56 -33.05 -11.16 -16.17
N LYS A 57 -33.93 -12.13 -15.94
CA LYS A 57 -34.06 -13.35 -16.77
C LYS A 57 -34.20 -13.03 -18.27
N GLU A 58 -34.87 -11.93 -18.60
CA GLU A 58 -35.03 -11.44 -19.98
C GLU A 58 -33.68 -11.12 -20.65
N MET A 59 -32.75 -10.48 -19.94
CA MET A 59 -31.41 -10.20 -20.46
C MET A 59 -30.58 -11.47 -20.66
N HIS A 60 -30.73 -12.44 -19.75
CA HIS A 60 -30.05 -13.73 -19.86
C HIS A 60 -30.55 -14.50 -21.09
N ASP A 61 -31.87 -14.59 -21.28
CA ASP A 61 -32.47 -15.28 -22.44
C ASP A 61 -32.03 -14.66 -23.77
N ASP A 62 -31.92 -13.34 -23.84
CA ASP A 62 -31.41 -12.64 -25.02
C ASP A 62 -29.91 -12.91 -25.25
N LEU A 63 -29.10 -12.99 -24.20
CA LEU A 63 -27.69 -13.37 -24.33
C LEU A 63 -27.51 -14.80 -24.84
N VAL A 64 -28.30 -15.74 -24.31
CA VAL A 64 -28.31 -17.16 -24.70
C VAL A 64 -28.72 -17.32 -26.17
N ARG A 65 -29.77 -16.59 -26.61
CA ARG A 65 -30.19 -16.60 -28.02
C ARG A 65 -29.09 -16.14 -28.99
N HIS A 66 -28.24 -15.21 -28.56
CA HIS A 66 -27.11 -14.72 -29.35
C HIS A 66 -25.83 -15.54 -29.17
N GLY A 67 -25.82 -16.60 -28.34
CA GLY A 67 -24.64 -17.42 -28.07
C GLY A 67 -23.53 -16.67 -27.31
N ARG A 68 -23.87 -15.65 -26.52
CA ARG A 68 -22.91 -14.78 -25.80
C ARG A 68 -22.87 -15.03 -24.29
N GLU A 69 -23.15 -16.26 -23.87
CA GLU A 69 -23.12 -16.69 -22.46
C GLU A 69 -21.77 -16.44 -21.76
N TRP A 70 -20.67 -16.45 -22.52
CA TRP A 70 -19.33 -16.25 -21.98
C TRP A 70 -19.10 -14.83 -21.42
N ILE A 71 -19.86 -13.82 -21.86
CA ILE A 71 -19.72 -12.43 -21.39
C ILE A 71 -20.19 -12.30 -19.94
N GLU A 72 -21.28 -12.98 -19.59
CA GLU A 72 -21.82 -13.00 -18.23
C GLU A 72 -20.83 -13.66 -17.26
N ILE A 73 -20.27 -14.82 -17.66
CA ILE A 73 -19.26 -15.53 -16.87
C ILE A 73 -18.00 -14.66 -16.72
N ALA A 74 -17.56 -14.01 -17.79
CA ALA A 74 -16.39 -13.12 -17.77
C ALA A 74 -16.61 -11.91 -16.84
N PHE A 75 -17.82 -11.33 -16.83
CA PHE A 75 -18.19 -10.27 -15.92
C PHE A 75 -18.06 -10.73 -14.46
N TYR A 76 -18.78 -11.79 -14.05
CA TYR A 76 -18.73 -12.28 -12.68
C TYR A 76 -17.33 -12.69 -12.24
N PHE A 77 -16.56 -13.32 -13.13
CA PHE A 77 -15.18 -13.71 -12.86
C PHE A 77 -14.27 -12.49 -12.64
N SER A 78 -14.34 -11.49 -13.52
CA SER A 78 -13.51 -10.28 -13.42
C SER A 78 -13.84 -9.44 -12.18
N THR A 79 -15.11 -9.28 -11.82
CA THR A 79 -15.53 -8.52 -10.64
C THR A 79 -15.16 -9.27 -9.35
N SER A 80 -15.32 -10.59 -9.32
CA SER A 80 -14.88 -11.43 -8.19
C SER A 80 -13.36 -11.37 -7.99
N LEU A 81 -12.58 -11.43 -9.08
CA LEU A 81 -11.13 -11.26 -9.03
C LEU A 81 -10.74 -9.88 -8.53
N THR A 82 -11.42 -8.83 -8.98
CA THR A 82 -11.19 -7.45 -8.52
C THR A 82 -11.36 -7.35 -7.01
N MET A 83 -12.45 -7.90 -6.48
CA MET A 83 -12.72 -7.92 -5.04
C MET A 83 -11.64 -8.73 -4.30
N ALA A 84 -11.28 -9.92 -4.79
CA ALA A 84 -10.26 -10.76 -4.18
C ALA A 84 -8.87 -10.10 -4.13
N PHE A 85 -8.41 -9.50 -5.24
CA PHE A 85 -7.13 -8.80 -5.29
C PHE A 85 -7.13 -7.48 -4.50
N GLY A 86 -8.26 -6.78 -4.46
CA GLY A 86 -8.45 -5.58 -3.65
C GLY A 86 -8.30 -5.89 -2.16
N LEU A 87 -9.04 -6.88 -1.66
CA LEU A 87 -8.95 -7.34 -0.26
C LEU A 87 -7.57 -7.93 0.07
N TYR A 88 -6.97 -8.69 -0.84
CA TYR A 88 -5.60 -9.18 -0.69
C TYR A 88 -4.60 -8.04 -0.48
N THR A 89 -4.70 -6.98 -1.30
CA THR A 89 -3.84 -5.79 -1.19
C THR A 89 -4.03 -5.08 0.15
N VAL A 90 -5.28 -4.94 0.63
CA VAL A 90 -5.60 -4.36 1.95
C VAL A 90 -4.96 -5.17 3.08
N CYS A 91 -5.08 -6.50 3.05
CA CYS A 91 -4.50 -7.38 4.06
C CYS A 91 -2.96 -7.33 4.06
N VAL A 92 -2.32 -7.46 2.89
CA VAL A 92 -0.85 -7.47 2.79
C VAL A 92 -0.24 -6.12 3.19
N SER A 93 -0.86 -5.01 2.78
CA SER A 93 -0.40 -3.68 3.18
C SER A 93 -0.54 -3.46 4.70
N SER A 94 -1.66 -3.89 5.30
CA SER A 94 -1.87 -3.82 6.75
C SER A 94 -0.86 -4.66 7.54
N PHE A 95 -0.55 -5.87 7.08
CA PHE A 95 0.49 -6.67 7.73
C PHE A 95 1.89 -6.06 7.56
N ALA A 96 2.19 -5.49 6.38
CA ALA A 96 3.46 -4.83 6.14
C ALA A 96 3.71 -3.63 7.07
N THR A 97 2.68 -2.81 7.34
CA THR A 97 2.80 -1.68 8.27
C THR A 97 2.98 -2.14 9.73
N VAL A 98 2.20 -3.13 10.18
CA VAL A 98 2.32 -3.68 11.54
C VAL A 98 3.69 -4.33 11.76
N TYR A 99 4.17 -5.15 10.82
CA TYR A 99 5.50 -5.76 10.94
C TYR A 99 6.62 -4.73 10.80
N GLY A 100 6.45 -3.69 9.97
CA GLY A 100 7.39 -2.58 9.86
C GLY A 100 7.65 -1.90 11.19
N HIS A 101 6.58 -1.50 11.90
CA HIS A 101 6.71 -0.88 13.23
C HIS A 101 7.26 -1.83 14.29
N ARG A 102 6.85 -3.10 14.28
CA ARG A 102 7.35 -4.08 15.25
C ARG A 102 8.85 -4.31 15.13
N LEU A 103 9.37 -4.42 13.90
CA LEU A 103 10.80 -4.58 13.66
C LEU A 103 11.60 -3.32 14.04
N ALA A 104 11.02 -2.14 13.89
CA ALA A 104 11.66 -0.89 14.28
C ALA A 104 11.78 -0.73 15.80
N LEU A 105 10.75 -1.13 16.56
CA LEU A 105 10.69 -0.93 18.01
C LEU A 105 11.35 -2.04 18.84
N GLN A 106 11.29 -3.30 18.38
CA GLN A 106 11.69 -4.46 19.19
C GLN A 106 13.05 -5.05 18.79
N GLY A 107 13.65 -4.56 17.73
CA GLY A 107 14.86 -5.16 17.20
C GLY A 107 16.15 -4.66 17.86
N PRO A 108 17.23 -5.46 17.82
CA PRO A 108 18.56 -5.03 18.25
C PRO A 108 19.07 -3.87 17.37
N THR A 109 20.17 -3.25 17.77
CA THR A 109 20.85 -2.18 17.02
C THR A 109 20.98 -2.55 15.53
N GLY A 110 20.54 -1.67 14.64
CA GLY A 110 20.48 -1.91 13.18
C GLY A 110 19.17 -2.54 12.66
N SER A 111 18.20 -2.88 13.51
CA SER A 111 16.94 -3.48 13.05
C SER A 111 16.07 -2.56 12.19
N VAL A 112 16.13 -1.23 12.41
CA VAL A 112 15.38 -0.25 11.61
C VAL A 112 15.80 -0.31 10.14
N GLU A 113 17.11 -0.45 9.87
CA GLU A 113 17.63 -0.55 8.51
C GLU A 113 17.15 -1.84 7.81
N ARG A 114 17.16 -2.96 8.55
CA ARG A 114 16.61 -4.22 8.06
C ARG A 114 15.11 -4.10 7.77
N ALA A 115 14.34 -3.42 8.63
CA ALA A 115 12.91 -3.21 8.44
C ALA A 115 12.64 -2.42 7.16
N VAL A 116 13.36 -1.31 6.94
CA VAL A 116 13.25 -0.49 5.72
C VAL A 116 13.61 -1.30 4.46
N ALA A 117 14.68 -2.10 4.50
CA ALA A 117 15.08 -2.94 3.37
C ALA A 117 14.00 -3.97 2.98
N ILE A 118 13.36 -4.60 3.98
CA ILE A 118 12.27 -5.55 3.76
C ILE A 118 11.05 -4.83 3.17
N MET A 119 10.67 -3.66 3.72
CA MET A 119 9.54 -2.87 3.20
C MET A 119 9.78 -2.43 1.76
N MET A 120 11.00 -2.03 1.40
CA MET A 120 11.36 -1.62 0.04
C MET A 120 11.26 -2.79 -0.96
N LYS A 121 11.68 -3.99 -0.56
CA LYS A 121 11.58 -5.20 -1.40
C LYS A 121 10.14 -5.61 -1.67
N GLN A 122 9.27 -5.53 -0.65
CA GLN A 122 7.86 -5.92 -0.76
C GLN A 122 7.03 -4.93 -1.60
N ARG A 123 7.48 -3.68 -1.70
CA ARG A 123 6.78 -2.57 -2.36
C ARG A 123 6.29 -2.91 -3.77
N ASN A 124 7.15 -3.52 -4.60
CA ASN A 124 6.79 -3.83 -5.98
C ASN A 124 5.64 -4.85 -6.07
N GLY A 125 5.59 -5.81 -5.15
CA GLY A 125 4.51 -6.79 -5.09
C GLY A 125 3.16 -6.14 -4.83
N ILE A 126 3.08 -5.26 -3.82
CA ILE A 126 1.84 -4.55 -3.46
C ILE A 126 1.33 -3.68 -4.61
N PHE A 127 2.24 -2.97 -5.30
CA PHE A 127 1.85 -2.15 -6.45
C PHE A 127 1.34 -2.98 -7.63
N VAL A 128 1.92 -4.16 -7.87
CA VAL A 128 1.48 -5.04 -8.96
C VAL A 128 0.10 -5.62 -8.66
N THR A 129 -0.17 -6.08 -7.43
CA THR A 129 -1.48 -6.63 -7.09
C THR A 129 -2.58 -5.57 -7.07
N PHE A 130 -2.28 -4.36 -6.60
CA PHE A 130 -3.20 -3.22 -6.68
C PHE A 130 -3.48 -2.78 -8.13
N GLY A 131 -2.44 -2.72 -8.97
CA GLY A 131 -2.61 -2.42 -10.40
C GLY A 131 -3.44 -3.50 -11.11
N LEU A 132 -3.27 -4.75 -10.72
CA LEU A 132 -4.04 -5.88 -11.27
C LEU A 132 -5.52 -5.82 -10.87
N SER A 133 -5.85 -5.45 -9.62
CA SER A 133 -7.25 -5.26 -9.23
C SER A 133 -7.92 -4.14 -10.02
N MET A 134 -7.23 -3.01 -10.22
CA MET A 134 -7.74 -1.93 -11.07
C MET A 134 -7.97 -2.35 -12.52
N LEU A 135 -7.09 -3.20 -13.08
CA LEU A 135 -7.25 -3.76 -14.43
C LEU A 135 -8.52 -4.60 -14.53
N PHE A 136 -8.72 -5.53 -13.59
CA PHE A 136 -9.93 -6.36 -13.58
C PHE A 136 -11.21 -5.54 -13.36
N LEU A 137 -11.16 -4.47 -12.58
CA LEU A 137 -12.30 -3.57 -12.38
C LEU A 137 -12.74 -2.94 -13.72
N VAL A 138 -11.76 -2.44 -14.50
CA VAL A 138 -12.04 -1.83 -15.81
C VAL A 138 -12.58 -2.87 -16.79
N LEU A 139 -12.05 -4.10 -16.77
CA LEU A 139 -12.61 -5.20 -17.59
C LEU A 139 -14.05 -5.51 -17.20
N GLY A 140 -14.37 -5.57 -15.91
CA GLY A 140 -15.73 -5.76 -15.41
C GLY A 140 -16.68 -4.65 -15.90
N ALA A 141 -16.23 -3.39 -15.85
CA ALA A 141 -17.00 -2.25 -16.37
C ALA A 141 -17.24 -2.33 -17.88
N ILE A 142 -16.25 -2.78 -18.66
CA ILE A 142 -16.41 -3.01 -20.10
C ILE A 142 -17.46 -4.11 -20.34
N PHE A 143 -17.35 -5.27 -19.69
CA PHE A 143 -18.33 -6.35 -19.85
C PHE A 143 -19.75 -5.91 -19.46
N MET A 144 -19.89 -5.13 -18.38
CA MET A 144 -21.16 -4.54 -17.98
C MET A 144 -21.74 -3.61 -19.06
N ALA A 145 -20.92 -2.77 -19.69
CA ALA A 145 -21.37 -1.89 -20.77
C ALA A 145 -21.84 -2.68 -22.01
N TRP A 146 -21.17 -3.81 -22.32
CA TRP A 146 -21.56 -4.71 -23.39
C TRP A 146 -22.93 -5.37 -23.15
N ILE A 147 -23.22 -5.75 -21.91
CA ILE A 147 -24.52 -6.31 -21.52
C ILE A 147 -25.63 -5.25 -21.65
N LYS A 148 -25.38 -4.00 -21.24
CA LYS A 148 -26.42 -2.94 -21.26
C LYS A 148 -26.68 -2.30 -22.62
N MET A 149 -25.67 -2.09 -23.47
CA MET A 149 -25.80 -1.22 -24.67
C MET A 149 -25.61 -1.93 -26.02
N GLY A 150 -25.34 -3.24 -26.04
CA GLY A 150 -25.23 -4.02 -27.27
C GLY A 150 -24.19 -3.44 -28.25
N VAL A 151 -24.57 -3.19 -29.51
CA VAL A 151 -23.65 -2.73 -30.57
C VAL A 151 -23.07 -1.34 -30.28
N SER A 152 -23.77 -0.50 -29.50
CA SER A 152 -23.28 0.82 -29.08
C SER A 152 -22.15 0.73 -28.03
N ALA A 153 -21.95 -0.45 -27.41
CA ALA A 153 -20.90 -0.66 -26.43
C ALA A 153 -19.48 -0.50 -26.99
N GLY A 154 -19.31 -0.58 -28.31
CA GLY A 154 -18.02 -0.37 -28.97
C GLY A 154 -17.42 1.00 -28.65
N GLY A 155 -18.24 2.06 -28.64
CA GLY A 155 -17.79 3.42 -28.33
C GLY A 155 -17.31 3.56 -26.88
N VAL A 156 -18.11 3.05 -25.94
CA VAL A 156 -17.78 3.08 -24.50
C VAL A 156 -16.52 2.26 -24.21
N THR A 157 -16.40 1.08 -24.83
CA THR A 157 -15.21 0.22 -24.71
C THR A 157 -13.96 0.89 -25.27
N ALA A 158 -14.07 1.62 -26.38
CA ALA A 158 -12.95 2.37 -26.95
C ALA A 158 -12.48 3.49 -25.99
N VAL A 159 -13.40 4.22 -25.37
CA VAL A 159 -13.07 5.27 -24.39
C VAL A 159 -12.40 4.67 -23.15
N PHE A 160 -12.95 3.60 -22.57
CA PHE A 160 -12.35 2.92 -21.41
C PHE A 160 -10.99 2.29 -21.76
N GLY A 161 -10.87 1.67 -22.94
CA GLY A 161 -9.62 1.08 -23.41
C GLY A 161 -8.52 2.12 -23.65
N LEU A 162 -8.87 3.27 -24.24
CA LEU A 162 -7.93 4.39 -24.40
C LEU A 162 -7.50 4.98 -23.07
N PHE A 163 -8.44 5.16 -22.14
CA PHE A 163 -8.14 5.64 -20.80
C PHE A 163 -7.21 4.68 -20.06
N PHE A 164 -7.51 3.37 -20.10
CA PHE A 164 -6.68 2.34 -19.51
C PHE A 164 -5.27 2.31 -20.13
N LEU A 165 -5.17 2.36 -21.45
CA LEU A 165 -3.89 2.39 -22.15
C LEU A 165 -3.08 3.65 -21.80
N SER A 166 -3.73 4.79 -21.63
CA SER A 166 -3.12 6.04 -21.16
C SER A 166 -2.55 5.87 -19.74
N LEU A 167 -3.30 5.24 -18.82
CA LEU A 167 -2.82 4.93 -17.47
C LEU A 167 -1.62 3.98 -17.48
N VAL A 168 -1.66 2.91 -18.27
CA VAL A 168 -0.55 1.94 -18.37
C VAL A 168 0.69 2.61 -18.94
N ARG A 169 0.55 3.44 -19.99
CA ARG A 169 1.66 4.20 -20.55
C ARG A 169 2.25 5.16 -19.54
N LYS A 170 1.43 5.98 -18.87
CA LYS A 170 1.90 6.90 -17.83
C LYS A 170 2.59 6.17 -16.67
N HIS A 171 2.09 5.00 -16.28
CA HIS A 171 2.73 4.18 -15.26
C HIS A 171 4.09 3.64 -15.72
N GLN A 172 4.20 3.19 -16.97
CA GLN A 172 5.48 2.75 -17.55
C GLN A 172 6.47 3.93 -17.71
N ASP A 173 6.00 5.09 -18.15
CA ASP A 173 6.81 6.30 -18.29
C ASP A 173 7.36 6.73 -16.92
N MET A 174 6.52 6.73 -15.87
CA MET A 174 6.99 6.98 -14.51
C MET A 174 8.04 5.94 -14.08
N LYS A 175 7.82 4.64 -14.35
CA LYS A 175 8.81 3.61 -14.03
C LYS A 175 10.15 3.86 -14.73
N HIS A 176 10.13 4.29 -15.99
CA HIS A 176 11.35 4.59 -16.72
C HIS A 176 12.05 5.84 -16.19
N LEU A 177 11.29 6.89 -15.84
CA LEU A 177 11.84 8.14 -15.29
C LEU A 177 12.48 7.94 -13.91
N PHE A 178 11.95 7.02 -13.11
CA PHE A 178 12.50 6.68 -11.78
C PHE A 178 13.55 5.57 -11.81
N ASN A 179 13.95 5.08 -13.00
CA ASN A 179 15.03 4.11 -13.09
C ASN A 179 16.38 4.83 -12.93
N ILE A 180 16.78 5.06 -11.68
CA ILE A 180 18.11 5.56 -11.37
C ILE A 180 19.08 4.39 -11.56
N PRO A 181 20.06 4.50 -12.47
CA PRO A 181 21.03 3.45 -12.68
C PRO A 181 21.78 3.15 -11.38
N LEU A 182 21.86 1.87 -11.03
CA LEU A 182 22.45 1.40 -9.77
C LEU A 182 23.90 1.86 -9.58
N GLU A 183 24.61 2.12 -10.68
CA GLU A 183 25.99 2.65 -10.67
C GLU A 183 26.11 4.10 -10.15
N VAL A 184 25.04 4.90 -10.22
CA VAL A 184 25.02 6.30 -9.74
C VAL A 184 24.21 6.44 -8.47
N MET A 185 23.55 5.36 -8.02
CA MET A 185 22.83 5.36 -6.76
C MET A 185 23.85 5.48 -5.64
N VAL A 186 24.01 6.71 -5.12
CA VAL A 186 24.73 6.97 -3.87
C VAL A 186 23.96 6.21 -2.81
N ALA A 187 24.38 4.97 -2.55
CA ALA A 187 23.92 4.23 -1.41
C ALA A 187 24.21 5.16 -0.23
N GLY A 188 23.16 5.69 0.39
CA GLY A 188 23.26 6.46 1.63
C GLY A 188 23.82 5.63 2.79
N ASP A 189 24.45 4.49 2.51
CA ASP A 189 25.49 3.91 3.32
C ASP A 189 26.58 4.98 3.45
N LEU A 190 26.43 5.81 4.48
CA LEU A 190 27.49 6.59 5.11
C LEU A 190 28.52 5.59 5.67
N ARG A 191 29.08 4.73 4.80
CA ARG A 191 30.44 4.30 4.95
C ARG A 191 31.23 5.57 4.83
N LEU A 192 31.47 6.19 5.98
CA LEU A 192 32.64 7.00 6.18
C LEU A 192 33.76 6.09 5.70
N ASN A 193 34.14 6.26 4.44
CA ASN A 193 35.36 5.76 3.87
C ASN A 193 36.43 6.54 4.62
N ALA A 194 36.61 6.19 5.89
CA ALA A 194 37.84 6.37 6.61
C ALA A 194 38.78 5.59 5.72
N GLY A 195 39.44 6.32 4.82
CA GLY A 195 40.26 5.74 3.79
C GLY A 195 41.28 4.80 4.43
N ASP A 196 42.07 4.16 3.58
CA ASP A 196 43.13 3.20 3.89
C ASP A 196 44.28 3.78 4.76
N VAL A 197 44.00 4.79 5.57
CA VAL A 197 44.74 5.21 6.73
C VAL A 197 44.75 4.04 7.73
N PRO A 198 45.92 3.47 8.06
CA PRO A 198 46.04 2.44 9.07
C PRO A 198 45.50 2.98 10.39
N GLY A 199 44.32 2.49 10.80
CA GLY A 199 43.56 3.01 11.94
C GLY A 199 42.08 3.32 11.65
N SER A 200 41.54 2.96 10.49
CA SER A 200 40.12 3.12 10.20
C SER A 200 39.28 2.33 11.22
N VAL A 201 38.41 3.07 11.89
CA VAL A 201 37.60 2.56 12.98
C VAL A 201 36.31 2.05 12.37
N ASP A 202 36.19 0.73 12.29
CA ASP A 202 35.01 0.05 11.78
C ASP A 202 33.83 0.31 12.74
N ILE A 203 32.93 1.22 12.36
CA ILE A 203 31.85 1.73 13.23
C ILE A 203 30.90 0.61 13.65
N SER A 204 30.73 -0.40 12.80
CA SER A 204 30.00 -1.63 13.11
C SER A 204 30.63 -2.43 14.26
N ARG A 205 31.94 -2.29 14.47
CA ARG A 205 32.69 -2.93 15.55
C ARG A 205 32.65 -2.13 16.87
N LEU A 206 32.42 -0.82 16.80
CA LEU A 206 32.18 0.01 18.00
C LEU A 206 30.80 -0.24 18.63
N GLU A 207 29.80 -0.65 17.85
CA GLU A 207 28.49 -1.00 18.41
C GLU A 207 28.47 -2.33 19.14
N ALA A 208 29.40 -3.24 18.82
CA ALA A 208 29.59 -4.50 19.54
C ALA A 208 30.45 -4.35 20.82
N GLY A 209 31.10 -3.19 21.04
CA GLY A 209 32.21 -3.04 21.99
C GLY A 209 31.88 -2.47 23.38
N PHE A 210 30.64 -2.08 23.68
CA PHE A 210 30.29 -1.52 25.00
C PHE A 210 29.74 -2.56 26.01
N GLY A 211 29.88 -3.86 25.71
CA GLY A 211 29.35 -4.95 26.55
C GLY A 211 30.37 -5.97 27.04
N ASP A 212 31.66 -5.87 26.68
CA ASP A 212 32.63 -6.94 26.99
C ASP A 212 33.91 -6.37 27.64
N ASP A 213 33.73 -5.68 28.76
CA ASP A 213 34.79 -5.47 29.76
C ASP A 213 34.33 -6.13 31.06
N SER A 214 34.43 -7.45 31.11
CA SER A 214 34.49 -8.23 32.34
C SER A 214 35.41 -9.43 32.16
N SER A 215 36.71 -9.15 32.21
CA SER A 215 37.68 -9.88 33.04
C SER A 215 37.31 -11.31 33.49
N ASN A 216 37.74 -12.32 32.74
CA ASN A 216 38.34 -13.57 33.24
C ASN A 216 38.66 -14.45 32.02
N GLY A 217 39.91 -14.69 31.64
CA GLY A 217 40.89 -15.31 32.51
C GLY A 217 40.60 -16.81 32.66
N ARG A 218 41.13 -17.62 31.71
CA ARG A 218 41.57 -19.01 31.94
C ARG A 218 40.48 -20.11 32.06
N PHE A 219 40.35 -20.99 31.06
CA PHE A 219 40.59 -22.45 31.16
C PHE A 219 40.12 -23.20 29.89
N THR A 220 41.08 -23.87 29.24
CA THR A 220 41.05 -25.25 28.70
C THR A 220 39.85 -25.83 27.95
N HIS A 221 40.20 -26.47 26.82
CA HIS A 221 39.63 -27.70 26.24
C HIS A 221 38.11 -27.73 25.94
N ALA A 222 37.79 -27.65 24.65
CA ALA A 222 36.51 -28.12 24.13
C ALA A 222 36.66 -29.50 23.45
N PRO A 223 35.81 -30.49 23.79
CA PRO A 223 35.66 -31.76 23.07
C PRO A 223 34.73 -31.60 21.85
N PRO A 224 34.68 -32.60 20.94
CA PRO A 224 33.79 -32.57 19.78
C PRO A 224 32.41 -33.11 20.17
N HIS A 225 31.32 -32.39 19.91
CA HIS A 225 30.05 -33.01 19.46
C HIS A 225 28.92 -32.01 19.14
N GLN A 226 28.11 -32.45 18.15
CA GLN A 226 26.68 -32.22 17.93
C GLN A 226 26.23 -30.97 17.17
N THR A 227 26.17 -31.17 15.85
CA THR A 227 25.13 -30.69 14.94
C THR A 227 23.72 -30.77 15.55
N MET A 228 23.10 -29.61 15.75
CA MET A 228 21.65 -29.46 15.90
C MET A 228 21.04 -28.94 14.57
N PRO A 229 19.92 -29.51 14.10
CA PRO A 229 19.31 -29.12 12.84
C PRO A 229 18.58 -27.76 12.97
N MET A 230 18.97 -26.82 12.12
CA MET A 230 18.19 -25.63 11.81
C MET A 230 16.86 -26.07 11.18
N HIS A 231 15.76 -25.90 11.92
CA HIS A 231 14.42 -25.93 11.36
C HIS A 231 14.26 -24.73 10.42
N SER A 232 14.44 -24.99 9.14
CA SER A 232 14.09 -24.09 8.04
C SER A 232 12.61 -23.80 8.08
N ALA A 233 12.24 -22.60 8.54
CA ALA A 233 10.92 -22.02 8.29
C ALA A 233 10.86 -21.60 6.82
N THR A 234 10.57 -22.59 5.96
CA THR A 234 10.17 -22.37 4.57
C THR A 234 8.84 -21.63 4.59
N TYR A 235 8.87 -20.33 4.37
CA TYR A 235 7.69 -19.57 3.97
C TYR A 235 7.30 -20.00 2.55
N CYS A 236 6.35 -20.92 2.46
CA CYS A 236 5.59 -21.18 1.24
C CYS A 236 4.45 -20.15 1.14
N PRO A 237 4.44 -19.24 0.16
CA PRO A 237 3.22 -18.58 -0.26
C PRO A 237 2.57 -19.45 -1.33
N ALA A 238 1.89 -20.53 -0.91
CA ALA A 238 1.12 -21.37 -1.81
C ALA A 238 -0.35 -21.38 -1.36
N LEU A 239 -1.16 -20.64 -2.13
CA LEU A 239 -2.52 -21.00 -2.53
C LEU A 239 -3.29 -21.91 -1.55
N GLY A 240 -4.02 -21.30 -0.63
CA GLY A 240 -5.14 -21.96 0.05
C GLY A 240 -6.33 -22.07 -0.90
N ILE A 241 -6.31 -23.04 -1.82
CA ILE A 241 -7.52 -23.53 -2.47
C ILE A 241 -8.33 -24.28 -1.41
N LEU A 242 -9.48 -23.71 -1.14
CA LEU A 242 -10.62 -24.29 -0.45
C LEU A 242 -10.99 -25.64 -1.09
N GLN A 243 -10.62 -26.75 -0.46
CA GLN A 243 -11.20 -28.05 -0.75
C GLN A 243 -11.88 -28.55 0.51
N ARG A 244 -13.17 -28.22 0.66
CA ARG A 244 -14.04 -28.79 1.68
C ARG A 244 -15.10 -29.65 0.99
N GLY A 245 -15.05 -30.93 1.29
CA GLY A 245 -15.92 -31.96 0.70
C GLY A 245 -17.40 -31.78 1.02
N ALA A 246 -18.21 -32.36 0.13
CA ALA A 246 -19.65 -32.57 0.28
C ALA A 246 -19.94 -33.85 1.11
N PRO A 247 -21.20 -34.27 1.29
CA PRO A 247 -22.17 -33.72 2.22
C PRO A 247 -22.65 -34.76 3.25
N GLY A 248 -23.17 -34.31 4.38
CA GLY A 248 -23.89 -35.15 5.35
C GLY A 248 -24.95 -34.33 6.08
N PRO A 249 -26.21 -34.80 6.16
CA PRO A 249 -27.35 -34.00 6.59
C PRO A 249 -27.59 -34.09 8.11
N SER A 250 -28.59 -33.30 8.53
CA SER A 250 -29.29 -33.29 9.83
C SER A 250 -28.64 -32.51 10.97
N GLY A 251 -29.39 -31.53 11.50
CA GLY A 251 -29.32 -31.21 12.93
C GLY A 251 -29.27 -29.74 13.30
N LEU A 252 -30.46 -29.14 13.45
CA LEU A 252 -30.84 -28.17 14.50
C LEU A 252 -29.88 -27.03 14.89
N GLY A 253 -30.33 -25.81 14.57
CA GLY A 253 -30.70 -24.81 15.58
C GLY A 253 -29.59 -24.27 16.49
N GLY A 254 -29.00 -23.14 16.11
CA GLY A 254 -28.14 -22.35 16.98
C GLY A 254 -27.86 -20.97 16.39
N ALA A 255 -28.71 -20.00 16.72
CA ALA A 255 -28.53 -18.60 16.35
C ALA A 255 -27.36 -17.99 17.14
N CYS A 256 -26.18 -17.87 16.52
CA CYS A 256 -25.08 -17.05 17.02
C CYS A 256 -25.00 -15.77 16.20
N ARG A 257 -25.49 -14.69 16.80
CA ARG A 257 -25.42 -13.31 16.34
C ARG A 257 -23.99 -12.80 16.58
N GLY A 258 -23.11 -12.93 15.58
CA GLY A 258 -21.76 -12.39 15.60
C GLY A 258 -21.71 -11.04 14.89
N GLY A 259 -21.60 -9.96 15.66
CA GLY A 259 -21.42 -8.60 15.13
C GLY A 259 -20.07 -8.48 14.44
N ALA A 260 -20.09 -8.09 13.16
CA ALA A 260 -18.91 -7.60 12.47
C ALA A 260 -18.62 -6.18 12.97
N THR A 261 -17.56 -6.03 13.75
CA THR A 261 -17.02 -4.73 14.15
C THR A 261 -16.45 -4.05 12.91
N PHE A 262 -17.24 -3.18 12.33
CA PHE A 262 -16.87 -2.20 11.32
C PHE A 262 -15.78 -1.28 11.91
N MET A 263 -14.59 -1.24 11.30
CA MET A 263 -13.56 -0.27 11.66
C MET A 263 -13.99 1.10 11.14
N ASP A 264 -14.52 1.89 12.07
CA ASP A 264 -14.83 3.30 11.90
C ASP A 264 -13.51 4.11 11.81
N PHE A 265 -13.09 4.46 10.59
CA PHE A 265 -12.02 5.44 10.38
C PHE A 265 -12.61 6.83 10.55
N GLY A 266 -12.71 7.27 11.81
CA GLY A 266 -13.06 8.64 12.17
C GLY A 266 -12.05 9.64 11.59
N GLY A 267 -12.53 10.52 10.71
CA GLY A 267 -11.82 11.73 10.29
C GLY A 267 -11.90 12.81 11.38
N PRO A 268 -10.85 13.64 11.56
CA PRO A 268 -10.92 14.76 12.49
C PRO A 268 -11.76 15.91 11.90
N SER A 269 -13.01 16.02 12.37
CA SER A 269 -13.84 17.22 12.23
C SER A 269 -13.56 18.15 13.42
N GLY A 270 -12.57 19.04 13.27
CA GLY A 270 -12.25 20.06 14.27
C GLY A 270 -13.06 21.33 14.05
N SER A 271 -14.31 21.37 14.55
CA SER A 271 -15.09 22.60 14.70
C SER A 271 -14.80 23.23 16.06
N GLY A 272 -13.94 24.25 16.08
CA GLY A 272 -13.71 25.12 17.24
C GLY A 272 -13.98 26.58 16.88
N ALA A 273 -15.24 27.00 16.96
CA ALA A 273 -15.64 28.39 16.83
C ALA A 273 -16.01 28.93 18.22
N GLY A 274 -15.11 29.74 18.79
CA GLY A 274 -15.35 30.50 20.01
C GLY A 274 -14.39 31.68 20.07
N GLY A 275 -14.94 32.91 20.12
CA GLY A 275 -14.16 34.11 20.41
C GLY A 275 -14.57 35.33 19.58
N ALA A 276 -15.71 35.94 19.93
CA ALA A 276 -16.07 37.29 19.50
C ALA A 276 -15.34 38.34 20.36
N GLY A 277 -14.73 39.33 19.73
CA GLY A 277 -14.16 40.52 20.37
C GLY A 277 -13.65 41.54 19.34
N PRO A 278 -13.96 42.85 19.44
CA PRO A 278 -13.97 43.77 18.29
C PRO A 278 -12.79 44.75 18.27
N MET A 279 -12.26 45.06 17.08
CA MET A 279 -11.67 46.34 16.64
C MET A 279 -11.69 46.29 15.10
N GLY A 280 -12.29 47.21 14.33
CA GLY A 280 -12.28 48.67 14.45
C GLY A 280 -11.15 49.22 13.57
N GLY A 281 -11.47 49.75 12.38
CA GLY A 281 -10.51 50.59 11.63
C GLY A 281 -10.60 50.54 10.11
N CYS A 282 -11.21 51.56 9.53
CA CYS A 282 -11.37 51.86 8.10
C CYS A 282 -10.04 52.11 7.35
N SER A 283 -10.01 51.82 6.03
CA SER A 283 -9.58 52.73 4.93
C SER A 283 -9.58 51.93 3.61
N ALA A 284 -10.55 52.05 2.69
CA ALA A 284 -10.82 53.13 1.75
C ALA A 284 -9.72 53.37 0.69
N GLY A 285 -10.02 53.02 -0.56
CA GLY A 285 -9.31 53.40 -1.81
C GLY A 285 -9.00 52.18 -2.68
N GLY A 286 -9.54 51.95 -3.88
CA GLY A 286 -10.30 52.80 -4.79
C GLY A 286 -9.65 52.78 -6.18
N GLY A 287 -10.30 52.11 -7.15
CA GLY A 287 -10.05 52.19 -8.60
C GLY A 287 -8.98 51.22 -9.15
N GLY A 288 -9.17 50.50 -10.25
CA GLY A 288 -10.22 50.48 -11.25
C GLY A 288 -9.67 49.91 -12.57
N LEU A 289 -10.57 49.28 -13.35
CA LEU A 289 -10.54 49.08 -14.81
C LEU A 289 -9.92 47.80 -15.42
N GLY A 290 -10.82 47.04 -16.05
CA GLY A 290 -10.62 46.30 -17.31
C GLY A 290 -10.26 44.81 -17.15
N GLY A 291 -10.97 43.82 -17.69
CA GLY A 291 -12.08 43.78 -18.63
C GLY A 291 -12.05 42.43 -19.37
N CYS A 292 -13.23 41.81 -19.50
CA CYS A 292 -13.65 40.82 -20.52
C CYS A 292 -12.92 39.47 -20.70
N GLY A 293 -13.67 38.37 -20.54
CA GLY A 293 -13.45 37.18 -21.37
C GLY A 293 -13.94 35.85 -20.77
N MET A 294 -15.22 35.51 -21.00
CA MET A 294 -15.83 34.18 -21.22
C MET A 294 -15.29 32.97 -20.41
N GLY A 295 -16.05 32.22 -19.61
CA GLY A 295 -17.49 31.94 -19.64
C GLY A 295 -17.72 30.43 -19.73
N ALA A 296 -18.24 29.85 -18.64
CA ALA A 296 -19.03 28.61 -18.51
C ALA A 296 -18.43 27.26 -18.99
N GLY A 297 -18.56 26.13 -18.29
CA GLY A 297 -19.53 25.80 -17.24
C GLY A 297 -19.06 24.67 -16.35
N ALA A 298 -19.31 24.87 -15.05
CA ALA A 298 -19.42 23.83 -14.06
C ALA A 298 -20.78 23.13 -14.24
N ILE A 299 -20.80 21.80 -14.18
CA ILE A 299 -22.02 21.02 -13.99
C ILE A 299 -21.78 20.13 -12.79
N CYS A 300 -22.31 20.55 -11.64
CA CYS A 300 -22.50 19.74 -10.46
C CYS A 300 -24.01 19.62 -10.22
N SER A 301 -24.44 18.36 -10.05
CA SER A 301 -25.60 17.91 -9.26
C SER A 301 -27.01 18.13 -9.82
N VAL A 302 -27.81 17.05 -9.84
CA VAL A 302 -29.00 16.82 -8.98
C VAL A 302 -29.67 15.47 -9.40
N PRO A 303 -30.26 14.70 -8.45
CA PRO A 303 -30.77 13.34 -8.66
C PRO A 303 -32.24 13.35 -9.09
N LEU A 304 -32.76 12.23 -9.61
CA LEU A 304 -34.20 12.02 -9.65
C LEU A 304 -34.57 10.53 -9.55
N LEU A 305 -35.29 10.23 -8.47
CA LEU A 305 -36.19 9.09 -8.35
C LEU A 305 -37.29 9.19 -9.41
N THR A 306 -37.60 8.06 -10.06
CA THR A 306 -38.95 7.50 -10.20
C THR A 306 -38.82 6.04 -10.59
#